data_AF-A0A251RQ78-F1
#
_entry.id   AF-A0A251RQ78-F1
#
_cell.length_a   1.000
_cell.length_b   1.000
_cell.length_c   1.000
_cell.angle_alpha   90.00
_cell.angle_beta   90.00
_cell.angle_gamma   90.00
#
_symmetry.space_group_name_H-M   'P 1'
#
loop_
_entity.id
_entity.type
_entity.pdbx_description
1 polymer ?
#
loop_
_entity_poly.entity_id
_entity_poly.type
_entity_poly.pdbx_seq_one_letter_code
_entity_poly.pdbx_strand_id
1 'polypeptide(L)'
;MADYHFVYKDVEGSSTQWDDIQRKLGNLPPKPPAFKPDPFTPAEDEDSKPKDKNWIDNKTEEQLEDLEDDLDDDRFLQEYRRKRLAEMKKVVKIAKFGSIVPISGSDFVREVSQAPPDVWVVVILYKDGYPECGVLMQCLEELATMYPATKFVKIISTDCIPNYPDRNLPTVLVYNNGAVKANYVGLYTFGRRCTPEGVAMVLCQSDPVLNDGQNEGEASREAVLEGVRKRFIEKVISQHENDDDGSSSD
;
A
#
# COMPACT_ATOMS: atom_id res chain seq x y z
N MET A 1 96.24 -17.85 6.08
CA MET A 1 94.84 -17.93 6.53
C MET A 1 94.01 -17.06 5.60
N ALA A 2 93.02 -17.62 4.91
CA ALA A 2 92.08 -16.83 4.10
C ALA A 2 91.00 -16.25 5.04
N ASP A 3 90.84 -14.93 5.04
CA ASP A 3 89.81 -14.23 5.81
C ASP A 3 88.45 -14.41 5.11
N TYR A 4 87.53 -15.12 5.75
CA TYR A 4 86.17 -15.32 5.26
C TYR A 4 85.30 -14.12 5.66
N HIS A 5 84.94 -13.27 4.70
CA HIS A 5 83.93 -12.23 4.89
C HIS A 5 82.52 -12.84 4.74
N PHE A 6 81.76 -12.90 5.84
CA PHE A 6 80.36 -13.36 5.83
C PHE A 6 79.43 -12.18 5.50
N VAL A 7 78.73 -12.26 4.37
CA VAL A 7 77.65 -11.33 4.01
C VAL A 7 76.32 -12.01 4.35
N TYR A 8 75.60 -11.48 5.34
CA TYR A 8 74.23 -11.90 5.62
C TYR A 8 73.27 -11.11 4.72
N LYS A 9 72.32 -11.81 4.10
CA LYS A 9 71.24 -11.22 3.30
C LYS A 9 69.95 -11.37 4.08
N ASP A 10 69.42 -10.27 4.59
CA ASP A 10 68.04 -10.22 5.05
C ASP A 10 67.10 -9.92 3.87
N VAL A 11 65.82 -10.27 4.03
CA VAL A 11 64.78 -10.26 2.99
C VAL A 11 64.50 -8.85 2.43
N GLU A 12 64.97 -7.79 3.10
CA GLU A 12 64.71 -6.38 2.74
C GLU A 12 65.98 -5.58 2.37
N GLY A 13 67.09 -6.28 2.09
CA GLY A 13 68.33 -5.67 1.58
C GLY A 13 69.59 -6.10 2.34
N SER A 14 70.73 -6.11 1.64
CA SER A 14 72.02 -6.53 2.18
C SER A 14 72.63 -5.46 3.10
N SER A 15 72.58 -5.65 4.42
CA SER A 15 73.48 -4.96 5.35
C SER A 15 74.54 -5.93 5.87
N THR A 16 75.80 -5.51 5.88
CA THR A 16 76.89 -6.31 6.40
C THR A 16 76.98 -6.17 7.92
N GLN A 17 77.61 -7.15 8.61
CA GLN A 17 77.89 -7.03 10.05
C GLN A 17 78.67 -5.73 10.39
N TRP A 18 79.47 -5.24 9.45
CA TRP A 18 80.19 -3.98 9.57
C TRP A 18 79.25 -2.77 9.64
N ASP A 19 78.19 -2.75 8.83
CA ASP A 19 77.21 -1.66 8.81
C ASP A 19 76.44 -1.56 10.13
N ASP A 20 76.13 -2.69 10.75
CA ASP A 20 75.40 -2.75 12.03
C ASP A 20 76.29 -2.30 13.19
N ILE A 21 77.57 -2.69 13.18
CA ILE A 21 78.56 -2.22 14.17
C ILE A 21 78.76 -0.70 14.05
N GLN A 22 78.85 -0.16 12.83
CA GLN A 22 78.99 1.29 12.62
C GLN A 22 77.75 2.09 13.05
N ARG A 23 76.54 1.56 12.86
CA ARG A 23 75.31 2.16 13.41
C ARG A 23 75.31 2.15 14.94
N LYS A 24 75.76 1.06 15.57
CA LYS A 24 75.87 0.95 17.04
C LYS A 24 76.90 1.91 17.64
N LEU A 25 77.97 2.18 16.91
CA LEU A 25 79.00 3.16 17.26
C LEU A 25 78.62 4.61 16.93
N GLY A 26 77.46 4.84 16.30
CA GLY A 26 76.92 6.17 15.99
C GLY A 26 77.47 6.83 14.72
N ASN A 27 78.23 6.10 13.90
CA ASN A 27 78.84 6.64 12.67
C ASN A 27 77.91 6.58 11.45
N LEU A 28 76.90 5.70 11.44
CA LEU A 28 75.88 5.62 10.39
C LEU A 28 74.49 5.98 10.91
N PRO A 29 73.61 6.55 10.07
CA PRO A 29 72.23 6.84 10.46
C PRO A 29 71.43 5.56 10.74
N PRO A 30 70.43 5.63 11.65
CA PRO A 30 69.56 4.51 11.99
C PRO A 30 68.80 4.00 10.77
N LYS A 31 68.61 2.68 10.67
CA LYS A 31 67.94 2.04 9.54
C LYS A 31 66.46 2.45 9.51
N PRO A 32 65.86 2.73 8.33
CA PRO A 32 64.45 3.04 8.24
C PRO A 32 63.61 1.87 8.80
N PRO A 33 62.47 2.17 9.46
CA PRO A 33 61.59 1.14 9.99
C PRO A 33 61.09 0.24 8.85
N ALA A 34 61.06 -1.07 9.09
CA ALA A 34 60.57 -2.04 8.12
C ALA A 34 59.12 -1.72 7.73
N PHE A 35 58.83 -1.75 6.44
CA PHE A 35 57.49 -1.55 5.91
C PHE A 35 56.63 -2.76 6.29
N LYS A 36 55.73 -2.57 7.25
CA LYS A 36 54.70 -3.56 7.58
C LYS A 36 53.43 -3.17 6.82
N PRO A 37 52.97 -3.95 5.83
CA PRO A 37 51.66 -3.70 5.26
C PRO A 37 50.60 -3.84 6.35
N ASP A 38 49.53 -3.04 6.27
CA ASP A 38 48.42 -3.13 7.21
C ASP A 38 47.84 -4.56 7.24
N PRO A 39 47.37 -5.05 8.39
CA PRO A 39 46.71 -6.35 8.48
C PRO A 39 45.59 -6.45 7.44
N PHE A 40 45.60 -7.52 6.64
CA PHE A 40 44.56 -7.78 5.66
C PHE A 40 43.18 -7.77 6.35
N THR A 41 42.35 -6.78 6.00
CA THR A 41 40.94 -6.73 6.38
C THR A 41 40.13 -7.19 5.17
N PRO A 42 39.38 -8.30 5.25
CA PRO A 42 38.44 -8.67 4.20
C PRO A 42 37.48 -7.49 3.95
N ALA A 43 37.17 -7.20 2.70
CA ALA A 43 36.11 -6.25 2.39
C ALA A 43 34.81 -6.74 3.04
N GLU A 44 34.07 -5.85 3.70
CA GLU A 44 32.76 -6.16 4.25
C GLU A 44 31.81 -6.44 3.07
N ASP A 45 31.50 -7.71 2.80
CA ASP A 45 30.45 -8.05 1.84
C ASP A 45 29.11 -7.52 2.37
N GLU A 46 28.34 -6.82 1.53
CA GLU A 46 27.02 -6.26 1.88
C GLU A 46 26.06 -7.32 2.45
N ASP A 47 26.22 -8.58 2.05
CA ASP A 47 25.45 -9.74 2.52
C ASP A 47 25.79 -10.16 3.96
N SER A 48 26.89 -9.66 4.52
CA SER A 48 27.32 -9.95 5.91
C SER A 48 26.63 -9.07 6.95
N LYS A 49 25.91 -8.03 6.51
CA LYS A 49 25.24 -7.11 7.43
C LYS A 49 24.05 -7.80 8.12
N PRO A 50 23.87 -7.63 9.43
CA PRO A 50 22.71 -8.16 10.14
C PRO A 50 21.40 -7.72 9.48
N LYS A 51 20.53 -8.68 9.16
CA LYS A 51 19.22 -8.43 8.55
C LYS A 51 18.28 -7.86 9.62
N ASP A 52 18.12 -6.54 9.64
CA ASP A 52 17.24 -5.84 10.60
C ASP A 52 15.80 -5.65 10.10
N LYS A 53 14.88 -5.19 10.97
CA LYS A 53 13.46 -4.92 10.60
C LYS A 53 13.31 -4.03 9.37
N ASN A 54 14.06 -2.93 9.31
CA ASN A 54 14.05 -2.01 8.18
C ASN A 54 14.49 -2.69 6.88
N TRP A 55 15.37 -3.69 6.98
CA TRP A 55 15.76 -4.48 5.82
C TRP A 55 14.55 -5.25 5.29
N ILE A 56 13.78 -5.94 6.15
CA ILE A 56 12.56 -6.69 5.78
C ILE A 56 11.49 -5.78 5.17
N ASP A 57 11.28 -4.60 5.74
CA ASP A 57 10.21 -3.68 5.31
C ASP A 57 10.37 -3.17 3.87
N ASN A 58 11.61 -3.19 3.35
CA ASN A 58 11.92 -2.76 1.99
C ASN A 58 11.80 -3.87 0.93
N LYS A 59 11.44 -5.11 1.30
CA LYS A 59 11.33 -6.24 0.35
C LYS A 59 9.90 -6.41 -0.16
N THR A 60 9.78 -6.93 -1.37
CA THR A 60 8.49 -7.34 -1.94
C THR A 60 8.05 -8.71 -1.41
N GLU A 61 6.78 -9.05 -1.58
CA GLU A 61 6.21 -10.32 -1.12
C GLU A 61 6.93 -11.55 -1.70
N GLU A 62 7.22 -11.54 -3.01
CA GLU A 62 7.97 -12.63 -3.68
C GLU A 62 9.41 -12.76 -3.13
N GLN A 63 10.11 -11.63 -2.96
CA GLN A 63 11.46 -11.61 -2.40
C GLN A 63 11.48 -12.12 -0.97
N LEU A 64 10.46 -11.76 -0.18
CA LEU A 64 10.30 -12.31 1.15
C LEU A 64 10.15 -13.82 1.04
N GLU A 65 9.20 -14.34 0.27
CA GLU A 65 8.99 -15.79 0.08
C GLU A 65 10.31 -16.55 -0.22
N ASP A 66 11.12 -16.07 -1.16
CA ASP A 66 12.42 -16.69 -1.52
C ASP A 66 13.45 -16.73 -0.37
N LEU A 67 13.38 -15.78 0.57
CA LEU A 67 14.30 -15.66 1.71
C LEU A 67 13.89 -16.54 2.91
N GLU A 68 12.96 -17.50 2.75
CA GLU A 68 12.40 -18.31 3.85
C GLU A 68 13.49 -19.06 4.61
N ASP A 69 14.31 -19.81 3.88
CA ASP A 69 15.39 -20.63 4.42
C ASP A 69 16.47 -19.77 5.12
N ASP A 70 16.68 -18.55 4.64
CA ASP A 70 17.69 -17.59 5.09
C ASP A 70 17.38 -16.91 6.43
N LEU A 71 16.10 -16.86 6.81
CA LEU A 71 15.64 -16.19 8.04
C LEU A 71 15.33 -17.19 9.15
N ASP A 72 15.51 -18.49 8.89
CA ASP A 72 15.13 -19.54 9.81
C ASP A 72 16.01 -19.58 11.08
N ASP A 73 17.17 -18.93 11.06
CA ASP A 73 18.10 -18.88 12.18
C ASP A 73 17.66 -17.94 13.32
N ASP A 74 16.75 -16.99 13.07
CA ASP A 74 16.26 -16.05 14.08
C ASP A 74 14.73 -16.04 14.20
N ARG A 75 14.25 -16.64 15.30
CA ARG A 75 12.83 -16.72 15.66
C ARG A 75 12.12 -15.36 15.67
N PHE A 76 12.81 -14.28 16.03
CA PHE A 76 12.22 -12.94 16.04
C PHE A 76 11.97 -12.42 14.62
N LEU A 77 12.94 -12.59 13.71
CA LEU A 77 12.82 -12.18 12.31
C LEU A 77 11.77 -13.02 11.58
N GLN A 78 11.69 -14.32 11.86
CA GLN A 78 10.62 -15.19 11.34
C GLN A 78 9.22 -14.68 11.73
N GLU A 79 8.99 -14.40 13.02
CA GLU A 79 7.68 -13.92 13.50
C GLU A 79 7.33 -12.56 12.90
N TYR A 80 8.30 -11.65 12.78
CA TYR A 80 8.12 -10.34 12.17
C TYR A 80 7.77 -10.44 10.69
N ARG A 81 8.51 -11.26 9.93
CA ARG A 81 8.20 -11.53 8.52
C ARG A 81 6.81 -12.12 8.37
N ARG A 82 6.49 -13.18 9.11
CA ARG A 82 5.17 -13.82 9.02
C ARG A 82 4.05 -12.81 9.29
N LYS A 83 4.26 -11.92 10.26
CA LYS A 83 3.31 -10.84 10.56
C LYS A 83 3.19 -9.84 9.40
N ARG A 84 4.32 -9.37 8.84
CA ARG A 84 4.34 -8.45 7.70
C ARG A 84 3.71 -9.05 6.45
N LEU A 85 4.03 -10.31 6.13
CA LEU A 85 3.45 -11.04 5.01
C LEU A 85 1.94 -11.22 5.21
N ALA A 86 1.50 -11.56 6.43
CA ALA A 86 0.08 -11.64 6.73
C ALA A 86 -0.63 -10.28 6.59
N GLU A 87 0.00 -9.18 6.98
CA GLU A 87 -0.50 -7.82 6.77
C GLU A 87 -0.58 -7.46 5.29
N MET A 88 0.47 -7.75 4.49
CA MET A 88 0.47 -7.54 3.04
C MET A 88 -0.62 -8.36 2.35
N LYS A 89 -0.74 -9.66 2.65
CA LYS A 89 -1.80 -10.53 2.12
C LYS A 89 -3.20 -10.05 2.49
N LYS A 90 -3.37 -9.41 3.66
CA LYS A 90 -4.65 -8.79 4.03
C LYS A 90 -4.94 -7.57 3.17
N VAL A 91 -4.00 -6.64 3.02
CA VAL A 91 -4.20 -5.42 2.22
C VAL A 91 -4.53 -5.76 0.75
N VAL A 92 -3.79 -6.69 0.14
CA VAL A 92 -4.04 -7.14 -1.25
C VAL A 92 -5.41 -7.81 -1.38
N LYS A 93 -5.83 -8.60 -0.39
CA LYS A 93 -7.18 -9.19 -0.38
C LYS A 93 -8.29 -8.15 -0.27
N ILE A 94 -8.00 -6.95 0.21
CA ILE A 94 -9.02 -5.94 0.42
C ILE A 94 -9.13 -5.01 -0.79
N ALA A 95 -8.05 -4.69 -1.51
CA ALA A 95 -8.12 -3.89 -2.74
C ALA A 95 -8.52 -4.73 -3.99
N LYS A 96 -9.69 -5.39 -3.96
CA LYS A 96 -10.15 -6.30 -5.03
C LYS A 96 -10.94 -5.60 -6.14
N PHE A 97 -11.56 -4.47 -5.84
CA PHE A 97 -12.45 -3.74 -6.74
C PHE A 97 -11.87 -2.34 -7.05
N GLY A 98 -12.64 -1.51 -7.76
CA GLY A 98 -12.15 -0.21 -8.21
C GLY A 98 -12.98 0.43 -9.32
N SER A 99 -14.00 -0.26 -9.82
CA SER A 99 -14.90 0.22 -10.86
C SER A 99 -16.29 -0.41 -10.70
N ILE A 100 -17.28 0.17 -11.38
CA ILE A 100 -18.62 -0.41 -11.44
C ILE A 100 -18.67 -1.48 -12.52
N VAL A 101 -18.98 -2.72 -12.12
CA VAL A 101 -19.08 -3.85 -13.06
C VAL A 101 -20.53 -4.03 -13.52
N PRO A 102 -20.81 -4.02 -14.84
CA PRO A 102 -22.13 -4.38 -15.35
C PRO A 102 -22.37 -5.89 -15.20
N ILE A 103 -23.54 -6.27 -14.70
CA ILE A 103 -23.95 -7.67 -14.52
C ILE A 103 -25.30 -7.95 -15.19
N SER A 104 -25.50 -9.20 -15.60
CA SER A 104 -26.79 -9.67 -16.09
C SER A 104 -27.64 -10.26 -14.96
N GLY A 105 -28.94 -10.51 -15.22
CA GLY A 105 -29.81 -11.20 -14.26
C GLY A 105 -29.31 -12.58 -13.84
N SER A 106 -28.67 -13.34 -14.76
CA SER A 106 -28.07 -14.64 -14.45
C SER A 106 -26.84 -14.54 -13.55
N ASP A 107 -26.09 -13.45 -13.61
CA ASP A 107 -24.91 -13.23 -12.79
C ASP A 107 -25.27 -12.75 -11.37
N PHE A 108 -26.47 -12.20 -11.17
CA PHE A 108 -26.89 -11.58 -9.92
C PHE A 108 -26.64 -12.49 -8.69
N VAL A 109 -27.02 -13.77 -8.79
CA VAL A 109 -26.86 -14.71 -7.68
C VAL A 109 -25.38 -14.89 -7.32
N ARG A 110 -24.52 -15.11 -8.33
CA ARG A 110 -23.09 -15.32 -8.12
C ARG A 110 -22.40 -14.06 -7.61
N GLU A 111 -22.69 -12.92 -8.23
CA GLU A 111 -21.96 -11.68 -7.99
C GLU A 111 -22.43 -10.91 -6.76
N VAL A 112 -23.70 -11.07 -6.36
CA VAL A 112 -24.34 -10.34 -5.25
C VAL A 112 -24.73 -11.27 -4.12
N SER A 113 -25.52 -12.31 -4.38
CA SER A 113 -26.08 -13.17 -3.32
C SER A 113 -25.05 -14.12 -2.71
N GLN A 114 -24.09 -14.59 -3.51
CA GLN A 114 -23.00 -15.48 -3.11
C GLN A 114 -21.67 -14.74 -2.91
N ALA A 115 -21.71 -13.41 -2.78
CA ALA A 115 -20.52 -12.64 -2.47
C ALA A 115 -19.93 -13.08 -1.11
N PRO A 116 -18.60 -13.07 -0.97
CA PRO A 116 -17.94 -13.37 0.30
C PRO A 116 -18.48 -12.51 1.46
N PRO A 117 -18.56 -13.03 2.70
CA PRO A 117 -19.18 -12.31 3.82
C PRO A 117 -18.41 -11.05 4.24
N ASP A 118 -17.13 -10.98 3.91
CA ASP A 118 -16.23 -9.84 4.09
C ASP A 118 -16.45 -8.72 3.07
N VAL A 119 -17.22 -8.96 2.00
CA VAL A 119 -17.43 -8.02 0.90
C VAL A 119 -18.84 -7.41 0.96
N TRP A 120 -18.89 -6.08 0.97
CA TRP A 120 -20.11 -5.33 0.74
C TRP A 120 -20.37 -5.17 -0.75
N VAL A 121 -21.60 -5.41 -1.19
CA VAL A 121 -22.00 -5.28 -2.59
C VAL A 121 -23.08 -4.21 -2.72
N VAL A 122 -22.76 -3.16 -3.47
CA VAL A 122 -23.68 -2.07 -3.82
C VAL A 122 -24.15 -2.28 -5.24
N VAL A 123 -25.45 -2.53 -5.41
CA VAL A 123 -26.09 -2.77 -6.70
C VAL A 123 -26.90 -1.53 -7.09
N ILE A 124 -26.63 -0.94 -8.25
CA ILE A 124 -27.50 0.07 -8.86
C ILE A 124 -28.39 -0.57 -9.92
N LEU A 125 -29.71 -0.49 -9.70
CA LEU A 125 -30.72 -0.77 -10.72
C LEU A 125 -30.96 0.52 -11.51
N TYR A 126 -30.71 0.44 -12.81
CA TYR A 126 -30.84 1.60 -13.70
C TYR A 126 -31.62 1.24 -14.96
N LYS A 127 -31.89 2.26 -15.77
CA LYS A 127 -32.43 2.14 -17.13
C LYS A 127 -31.94 3.31 -17.95
N ASP A 128 -31.59 3.05 -19.20
CA ASP A 128 -31.13 4.09 -20.11
C ASP A 128 -32.25 5.10 -20.41
N GLY A 129 -31.87 6.35 -20.70
CA GLY A 129 -32.81 7.45 -20.97
C GLY A 129 -33.32 8.17 -19.73
N TYR A 130 -32.97 7.72 -18.51
CA TYR A 130 -33.32 8.39 -17.27
C TYR A 130 -32.12 9.21 -16.74
N PRO A 131 -32.20 10.55 -16.69
CA PRO A 131 -31.07 11.40 -16.32
C PRO A 131 -30.63 11.20 -14.86
N GLU A 132 -31.58 10.91 -13.96
CA GLU A 132 -31.30 10.64 -12.55
C GLU A 132 -30.37 9.44 -12.35
N CYS A 133 -30.50 8.41 -13.20
CA CYS A 133 -29.61 7.26 -13.19
C CYS A 133 -28.17 7.65 -13.55
N GLY A 134 -28.00 8.57 -14.52
CA GLY A 134 -26.68 9.04 -14.94
C GLY A 134 -25.96 9.81 -13.83
N VAL A 135 -26.67 10.69 -13.13
CA VAL A 135 -26.11 11.47 -12.01
C VAL A 135 -25.62 10.55 -10.89
N LEU A 136 -26.44 9.58 -10.49
CA LEU A 136 -26.06 8.65 -9.42
C LEU A 136 -24.93 7.71 -9.87
N MET A 137 -24.93 7.27 -11.14
CA MET A 137 -23.88 6.42 -11.69
C MET A 137 -22.53 7.10 -11.64
N GLN A 138 -22.43 8.38 -12.02
CA GLN A 138 -21.20 9.16 -11.92
C GLN A 138 -20.67 9.23 -10.48
N CYS A 139 -21.57 9.47 -9.51
CA CYS A 139 -21.19 9.50 -8.10
C CYS A 139 -20.65 8.13 -7.64
N LEU A 140 -21.29 7.05 -8.04
CA LEU A 140 -20.85 5.70 -7.67
C LEU A 140 -19.55 5.29 -8.35
N GLU A 141 -19.24 5.79 -9.56
CA GLU A 141 -17.97 5.53 -10.23
C GLU A 141 -16.80 6.15 -9.47
N GLU A 142 -16.96 7.39 -9.01
CA GLU A 142 -15.99 8.04 -8.13
C GLU A 142 -15.82 7.26 -6.81
N LEU A 143 -16.93 6.84 -6.17
CA LEU A 143 -16.88 6.03 -4.94
C LEU A 143 -16.22 4.66 -5.17
N ALA A 144 -16.45 4.01 -6.30
CA ALA A 144 -15.84 2.72 -6.61
C ALA A 144 -14.32 2.82 -6.68
N THR A 145 -13.78 3.92 -7.23
CA THR A 145 -12.33 4.15 -7.25
C THR A 145 -11.75 4.44 -5.86
N MET A 146 -12.50 5.11 -5.00
CA MET A 146 -12.05 5.46 -3.65
C MET A 146 -12.12 4.29 -2.65
N TYR A 147 -13.05 3.36 -2.85
CA TYR A 147 -13.34 2.28 -1.91
C TYR A 147 -13.20 0.90 -2.56
N PRO A 148 -11.96 0.46 -2.87
CA PRO A 148 -11.70 -0.78 -3.61
C PRO A 148 -12.06 -2.06 -2.83
N ALA A 149 -12.38 -1.97 -1.53
CA ALA A 149 -12.91 -3.10 -0.77
C ALA A 149 -14.40 -3.36 -1.02
N THR A 150 -15.10 -2.36 -1.53
CA THR A 150 -16.55 -2.41 -1.76
C THR A 150 -16.79 -2.74 -3.21
N LYS A 151 -17.64 -3.73 -3.45
CA LYS A 151 -17.99 -4.13 -4.80
C LYS A 151 -19.16 -3.30 -5.30
N PHE A 152 -18.97 -2.60 -6.40
CA PHE A 152 -20.04 -1.88 -7.08
C PHE A 152 -20.44 -2.60 -8.36
N VAL A 153 -21.74 -2.81 -8.54
CA VAL A 153 -22.29 -3.44 -9.74
C VAL A 153 -23.49 -2.68 -10.25
N LYS A 154 -23.71 -2.71 -11.56
CA LYS A 154 -24.88 -2.14 -12.21
C LYS A 154 -25.64 -3.18 -13.00
N ILE A 155 -26.97 -3.10 -12.95
CA ILE A 155 -27.87 -4.01 -13.66
C ILE A 155 -29.06 -3.23 -14.21
N ILE A 156 -29.52 -3.62 -15.40
CA ILE A 156 -30.77 -3.09 -15.95
C ILE A 156 -31.90 -3.52 -15.01
N SER A 157 -32.71 -2.55 -14.58
CA SER A 157 -33.78 -2.75 -13.60
C SER A 157 -34.72 -3.92 -13.93
N THR A 158 -35.11 -4.07 -15.20
CA THR A 158 -35.97 -5.16 -15.69
C THR A 158 -35.28 -6.52 -15.76
N ASP A 159 -33.94 -6.55 -15.87
CA ASP A 159 -33.16 -7.79 -15.85
C ASP A 159 -33.00 -8.31 -14.42
N CYS A 160 -32.99 -7.40 -13.44
CA CYS A 160 -32.97 -7.75 -12.02
C CYS A 160 -34.37 -8.12 -11.50
N ILE A 161 -35.39 -7.30 -11.81
CA ILE A 161 -36.77 -7.48 -11.32
C ILE A 161 -37.73 -7.28 -12.51
N PRO A 162 -38.46 -8.32 -12.94
CA PRO A 162 -39.44 -8.18 -14.02
C PRO A 162 -40.48 -7.11 -13.71
N ASN A 163 -40.77 -6.24 -14.67
CA ASN A 163 -41.73 -5.13 -14.55
C ASN A 163 -41.43 -4.15 -13.39
N TYR A 164 -40.15 -3.93 -13.07
CA TYR A 164 -39.76 -2.93 -12.08
C TYR A 164 -40.28 -1.53 -12.48
N PRO A 165 -40.96 -0.78 -11.59
CA PRO A 165 -41.53 0.52 -11.94
C PRO A 165 -40.45 1.55 -12.25
N ASP A 166 -40.49 2.15 -13.44
CA ASP A 166 -39.51 3.17 -13.86
C ASP A 166 -39.45 4.38 -12.91
N ARG A 167 -40.56 4.76 -12.27
CA ARG A 167 -40.63 5.85 -11.27
C ARG A 167 -39.76 5.62 -10.02
N ASN A 168 -39.32 4.38 -9.79
CA ASN A 168 -38.48 4.02 -8.66
C ASN A 168 -36.98 4.17 -9.00
N LEU A 169 -36.65 4.41 -10.27
CA LEU A 169 -35.27 4.53 -10.71
C LEU A 169 -34.71 5.92 -10.40
N PRO A 170 -33.40 6.01 -10.09
CA PRO A 170 -32.48 4.90 -9.83
C PRO A 170 -32.77 4.24 -8.47
N THR A 171 -32.49 2.95 -8.33
CA THR A 171 -32.58 2.24 -7.05
C THR A 171 -31.23 1.65 -6.67
N VAL A 172 -30.82 1.83 -5.42
CA VAL A 172 -29.59 1.23 -4.88
C VAL A 172 -29.93 0.20 -3.83
N LEU A 173 -29.43 -1.02 -4.01
CA LEU A 173 -29.53 -2.11 -3.05
C LEU A 173 -28.15 -2.38 -2.45
N VAL A 174 -28.10 -2.48 -1.13
CA VAL A 174 -26.88 -2.84 -0.41
C VAL A 174 -27.03 -4.27 0.11
N TYR A 175 -26.10 -5.13 -0.27
CA TYR A 175 -26.02 -6.52 0.16
C TYR A 175 -24.76 -6.76 0.98
N ASN A 176 -24.90 -7.61 2.00
CA ASN A 176 -23.78 -8.19 2.72
C ASN A 176 -24.21 -9.55 3.28
N ASN A 177 -23.32 -10.54 3.18
CA ASN A 177 -23.56 -11.91 3.66
C ASN A 177 -24.88 -12.51 3.13
N GLY A 178 -25.15 -12.34 1.83
CA GLY A 178 -26.33 -12.88 1.14
C GLY A 178 -27.67 -12.21 1.48
N ALA A 179 -27.69 -11.19 2.33
CA ALA A 179 -28.90 -10.48 2.74
C ALA A 179 -28.89 -9.02 2.29
N VAL A 180 -30.07 -8.50 1.96
CA VAL A 180 -30.28 -7.06 1.75
C VAL A 180 -30.16 -6.35 3.09
N LYS A 181 -29.27 -5.36 3.16
CA LYS A 181 -29.04 -4.51 4.33
C LYS A 181 -29.73 -3.16 4.20
N ALA A 182 -29.74 -2.59 3.00
CA ALA A 182 -30.42 -1.33 2.72
C ALA A 182 -31.00 -1.30 1.30
N ASN A 183 -32.05 -0.50 1.13
CA ASN A 183 -32.73 -0.26 -0.14
C ASN A 183 -33.08 1.22 -0.25
N TYR A 184 -32.49 1.91 -1.21
CA TYR A 184 -32.69 3.33 -1.47
C TYR A 184 -33.35 3.49 -2.83
N VAL A 185 -34.59 4.01 -2.83
CA VAL A 185 -35.40 4.15 -4.04
C VAL A 185 -35.45 5.61 -4.44
N GLY A 186 -35.04 5.92 -5.66
CA GLY A 186 -35.03 7.26 -6.24
C GLY A 186 -33.85 8.12 -5.77
N LEU A 187 -33.53 9.14 -6.57
CA LEU A 187 -32.37 10.01 -6.37
C LEU A 187 -32.46 10.88 -5.10
N TYR A 188 -33.68 11.22 -4.68
CA TYR A 188 -33.94 12.12 -3.55
C TYR A 188 -33.36 11.61 -2.22
N THR A 189 -33.14 10.30 -2.10
CA THR A 189 -32.52 9.66 -0.93
C THR A 189 -31.10 10.13 -0.68
N PHE A 190 -30.38 10.57 -1.73
CA PHE A 190 -28.99 11.03 -1.69
C PHE A 190 -28.86 12.56 -1.63
N GLY A 191 -29.95 13.25 -1.31
CA GLY A 191 -30.00 14.71 -1.17
C GLY A 191 -30.26 15.45 -2.49
N ARG A 192 -30.51 16.76 -2.40
CA ARG A 192 -31.03 17.59 -3.51
C ARG A 192 -30.12 17.63 -4.75
N ARG A 193 -28.79 17.60 -4.56
CA ARG A 193 -27.81 17.68 -5.66
C ARG A 193 -27.15 16.35 -6.00
N CYS A 194 -27.42 15.27 -5.26
CA CYS A 194 -26.76 13.97 -5.36
C CYS A 194 -25.25 14.09 -5.64
N THR A 195 -24.46 14.32 -4.59
CA THR A 195 -23.00 14.39 -4.71
C THR A 195 -22.35 13.09 -4.21
N PRO A 196 -21.11 12.76 -4.63
CA PRO A 196 -20.40 11.58 -4.14
C PRO A 196 -20.31 11.54 -2.61
N GLU A 197 -20.09 12.71 -1.98
CA GLU A 197 -20.05 12.84 -0.52
C GLU A 197 -21.41 12.56 0.12
N GLY A 198 -22.49 13.07 -0.46
CA GLY A 198 -23.86 12.80 -0.01
C GLY A 198 -24.22 11.31 -0.12
N VAL A 199 -23.87 10.68 -1.24
CA VAL A 199 -24.07 9.24 -1.45
C VAL A 199 -23.28 8.43 -0.42
N ALA A 200 -22.01 8.80 -0.18
CA ALA A 200 -21.18 8.13 0.81
C ALA A 200 -21.73 8.23 2.23
N MET A 201 -22.23 9.41 2.63
CA MET A 201 -22.85 9.58 3.95
C MET A 201 -24.07 8.68 4.13
N VAL A 202 -24.92 8.57 3.11
CA VAL A 202 -26.14 7.74 3.17
C VAL A 202 -25.77 6.26 3.23
N LEU A 203 -24.82 5.81 2.40
CA LEU A 203 -24.37 4.42 2.41
C LEU A 203 -23.73 4.02 3.76
N CYS A 204 -22.97 4.92 4.38
CA CYS A 204 -22.29 4.65 5.66
C CYS A 204 -23.08 5.06 6.91
N GLN A 205 -24.38 5.37 6.76
CA GLN A 205 -25.17 5.87 7.89
C GLN A 205 -25.32 4.80 8.99
N SER A 206 -25.62 3.56 8.63
CA SER A 206 -25.78 2.44 9.59
C SER A 206 -24.59 1.50 9.62
N ASP A 207 -24.04 1.16 8.45
CA ASP A 207 -23.07 0.07 8.28
C ASP A 207 -21.79 0.57 7.59
N PRO A 208 -20.64 -0.09 7.78
CA PRO A 208 -19.38 0.24 7.10
C PRO A 208 -19.40 -0.25 5.64
N VAL A 209 -20.38 0.22 4.85
CA VAL A 209 -20.59 -0.21 3.46
C VAL A 209 -19.41 0.15 2.58
N LEU A 210 -18.88 1.37 2.75
CA LEU A 210 -17.69 1.84 2.05
C LEU A 210 -16.47 1.55 2.88
N ASN A 211 -15.52 0.81 2.30
CA ASN A 211 -14.26 0.48 2.93
C ASN A 211 -13.10 0.64 1.93
N ASP A 212 -12.01 1.26 2.39
CA ASP A 212 -10.76 1.46 1.65
C ASP A 212 -9.73 0.33 1.91
N GLY A 213 -10.05 -0.56 2.84
CA GLY A 213 -9.24 -1.69 3.26
C GLY A 213 -8.13 -1.39 4.25
N GLN A 214 -8.09 -0.17 4.78
CA GLN A 214 -7.12 0.22 5.78
C GLN A 214 -7.65 -0.05 7.20
N ASN A 215 -8.97 -0.02 7.39
CA ASN A 215 -9.62 -0.15 8.69
C ASN A 215 -10.69 -1.25 8.70
N GLU A 216 -10.89 -1.89 9.86
CA GLU A 216 -11.91 -2.91 10.08
C GLU A 216 -13.05 -2.39 10.99
N GLY A 217 -14.31 -2.78 10.69
CA GLY A 217 -15.45 -2.57 11.59
C GLY A 217 -15.93 -1.13 11.77
N GLU A 218 -16.28 -0.73 13.00
CA GLU A 218 -16.80 0.61 13.30
C GLU A 218 -15.78 1.73 13.05
N ALA A 219 -14.49 1.42 13.25
CA ALA A 219 -13.39 2.35 12.99
C ALA A 219 -13.30 2.73 11.51
N SER A 220 -13.60 1.80 10.59
CA SER A 220 -13.63 2.12 9.16
C SER A 220 -14.78 3.03 8.79
N ARG A 221 -15.98 2.81 9.36
CA ARG A 221 -17.14 3.69 9.17
C ARG A 221 -16.85 5.12 9.63
N GLU A 222 -16.31 5.29 10.84
CA GLU A 222 -16.07 6.62 11.39
C GLU A 222 -14.98 7.37 10.59
N ALA A 223 -13.89 6.69 10.24
CA ALA A 223 -12.84 7.25 9.39
C ALA A 223 -13.37 7.68 8.01
N VAL A 224 -14.20 6.86 7.39
CA VAL A 224 -14.85 7.19 6.11
C VAL A 224 -15.76 8.40 6.26
N LEU A 225 -16.62 8.42 7.28
CA LEU A 225 -17.52 9.55 7.52
C LEU A 225 -16.77 10.85 7.81
N GLU A 226 -15.68 10.79 8.59
CA GLU A 226 -14.82 11.94 8.86
C GLU A 226 -14.15 12.44 7.57
N GLY A 227 -13.58 11.54 6.76
CA GLY A 227 -12.99 11.88 5.47
C GLY A 227 -14.00 12.46 4.48
N VAL A 228 -15.23 11.95 4.46
CA VAL A 228 -16.34 12.50 3.66
C VAL A 228 -16.71 13.90 4.13
N ARG A 229 -16.86 14.12 5.45
CA ARG A 229 -17.16 15.45 6.03
C ARG A 229 -16.07 16.46 5.71
N LYS A 230 -14.80 16.07 5.85
CA LYS A 230 -13.65 16.93 5.55
C LYS A 230 -13.67 17.38 4.09
N ARG A 231 -13.81 16.44 3.15
CA ARG A 231 -13.91 16.74 1.70
C ARG A 231 -15.09 17.64 1.38
N PHE A 232 -16.23 17.41 2.02
CA PHE A 232 -17.41 18.26 1.83
C PHE A 232 -17.12 19.70 2.28
N ILE A 233 -16.50 19.89 3.44
CA ILE A 233 -16.13 21.22 3.95
C ILE A 233 -15.13 21.90 3.01
N GLU A 234 -14.06 21.21 2.60
CA GLU A 234 -13.05 21.74 1.67
C GLU A 234 -13.68 22.21 0.35
N LYS A 235 -14.62 21.43 -0.20
CA LYS A 235 -15.32 21.76 -1.45
C LYS A 235 -16.25 22.96 -1.31
N VAL A 236 -16.88 23.12 -0.15
CA VAL A 236 -17.70 24.31 0.16
C VAL A 236 -16.84 25.55 0.33
N ILE A 237 -15.71 25.45 1.02
CA ILE A 237 -14.75 26.55 1.20
C ILE A 237 -14.22 27.01 -0.17
N SER A 238 -13.74 26.07 -0.99
CA SER A 238 -13.21 26.38 -2.32
C SER A 238 -14.25 27.04 -3.23
N GLN A 239 -15.53 26.64 -3.17
CA GLN A 239 -16.59 27.31 -3.92
C GLN A 239 -16.77 28.77 -3.47
N HIS A 240 -16.68 29.03 -2.17
CA HIS A 240 -16.85 30.37 -1.64
C HIS A 240 -15.66 31.30 -1.96
N GLU A 241 -14.43 30.77 -1.92
CA GLU A 241 -13.22 31.52 -2.30
C GLU A 241 -13.24 31.95 -3.77
N ASN A 242 -13.72 31.09 -4.67
CA ASN A 242 -13.82 31.41 -6.10
C ASN A 242 -14.93 32.43 -6.43
N ASP A 243 -15.96 32.55 -5.58
CA ASP A 243 -17.05 33.53 -5.77
C ASP A 243 -16.62 34.95 -5.31
N ASP A 244 -15.67 35.07 -4.37
CA ASP A 244 -15.23 36.36 -3.81
C ASP A 244 -14.22 37.09 -4.74
N ASP A 245 -13.43 36.35 -5.52
CA ASP A 245 -12.50 36.91 -6.52
C ASP A 245 -13.19 37.42 -7.81
N GLY A 246 -14.49 37.17 -7.97
CA GLY A 246 -15.27 37.56 -9.15
C GLY A 246 -15.96 38.93 -9.07
N SER A 247 -15.92 39.60 -7.92
CA SER A 247 -16.64 40.86 -7.66
C SER A 247 -15.71 42.04 -7.44
N SER A 248 -14.75 42.27 -8.34
CA SER A 248 -14.04 43.55 -8.39
C SER A 248 -13.62 43.89 -9.83
N SER A 249 -14.57 44.32 -10.64
CA SER A 249 -14.29 45.26 -11.75
C SER A 249 -15.58 45.93 -12.19
N ASP A 250 -15.81 47.12 -11.63
CA ASP A 250 -16.67 48.17 -12.19
C ASP A 250 -15.81 49.44 -12.34
#